data_AF-A0A0K8VZS5-F1
#
_entry.id   AF-A0A0K8VZS5-F1
#
_cell.length_a   1.000
_cell.length_b   1.000
_cell.length_c   1.000
_cell.angle_alpha   90.00
_cell.angle_beta   90.00
_cell.angle_gamma   90.00
#
_symmetry.space_group_name_H-M   'P 1'
#
loop_
_entity.id
_entity.type
_entity.pdbx_description
1 polymer ?
#
loop_
_entity_poly.entity_id
_entity_poly.type
_entity_poly.pdbx_seq_one_letter_code
_entity_poly.pdbx_strand_id
1 'polypeptide(L)'
;WVGFTEFTESTFNALPIPTDVCVGERQFRKVIAAATARFIPAGEMAEIRPKFPAEAAILANERDTLRHADPGDPRKAKRCVNRWLRKMPNDGAPLTFTDEEVQGVINKAKSSKSIGPDGINMLMLKHLGSTGVKYLTKVLNLSLTTLQIPDVWKVGRVVPLLKPGKP
;
A
#
# COMPACT_ATOMS: atom_id res chain seq x y z
N TRP A 1 -16.92 -7.12 12.11
CA TRP A 1 -15.68 -6.36 12.41
C TRP A 1 -15.20 -6.53 13.84
N VAL A 2 -16.05 -6.57 14.89
CA VAL A 2 -15.60 -6.80 16.28
C VAL A 2 -14.65 -8.00 16.41
N GLY A 3 -15.08 -9.19 15.94
CA GLY A 3 -14.22 -10.38 15.98
C GLY A 3 -12.93 -10.27 15.12
N PHE A 4 -12.97 -9.49 14.03
CA PHE A 4 -11.75 -9.19 13.25
C PHE A 4 -10.76 -8.37 14.08
N THR A 5 -11.23 -7.33 14.75
CA THR A 5 -10.40 -6.47 15.60
C THR A 5 -9.84 -7.24 16.79
N GLU A 6 -10.66 -7.98 17.52
CA GLU A 6 -10.21 -8.79 18.66
C GLU A 6 -9.17 -9.84 18.26
N PHE A 7 -9.40 -10.53 17.14
CA PHE A 7 -8.44 -11.52 16.63
C PHE A 7 -7.13 -10.89 16.20
N THR A 8 -7.17 -9.78 15.46
CA THR A 8 -5.96 -9.09 15.01
C THR A 8 -5.18 -8.52 16.19
N GLU A 9 -5.84 -7.87 17.15
CA GLU A 9 -5.21 -7.37 18.38
C GLU A 9 -4.52 -8.48 19.17
N SER A 10 -5.23 -9.59 19.43
CA SER A 10 -4.65 -10.74 20.14
C SER A 10 -3.44 -11.30 19.40
N THR A 11 -3.53 -11.45 18.08
CA THR A 11 -2.45 -12.03 17.26
C THR A 11 -1.24 -11.10 17.18
N PHE A 12 -1.45 -9.79 16.97
CA PHE A 12 -0.35 -8.81 16.92
C PHE A 12 0.33 -8.65 18.29
N ASN A 13 -0.42 -8.75 19.39
CA ASN A 13 0.16 -8.70 20.73
C ASN A 13 1.07 -9.91 21.02
N ALA A 14 0.77 -11.07 20.44
CA ALA A 14 1.58 -12.28 20.57
C ALA A 14 2.78 -12.33 19.61
N LEU A 15 2.84 -11.45 18.60
CA LEU A 15 3.94 -11.43 17.64
C LEU A 15 5.18 -10.73 18.24
N PRO A 16 6.39 -11.20 17.89
CA PRO A 16 7.61 -10.48 18.24
C PRO A 16 7.65 -9.12 17.54
N ILE A 17 8.41 -8.21 18.10
CA ILE A 17 8.71 -6.93 17.47
C ILE A 17 9.42 -7.22 16.13
N PRO A 18 8.95 -6.65 15.01
CA PRO A 18 9.61 -6.87 13.73
C PRO A 18 11.03 -6.27 13.77
N THR A 19 12.00 -7.02 13.26
CA THR A 19 13.40 -6.58 13.12
C THR A 19 13.81 -6.44 11.66
N ASP A 20 13.09 -7.12 10.76
CA ASP A 20 13.28 -7.10 9.32
C ASP A 20 12.00 -6.64 8.63
N VAL A 21 12.14 -5.77 7.63
CA VAL A 21 11.03 -5.14 6.92
C VAL A 21 10.19 -6.18 6.17
N CYS A 22 10.83 -7.12 5.48
CA CYS A 22 10.17 -8.14 4.66
C CYS A 22 9.48 -9.19 5.52
N VAL A 23 10.09 -9.61 6.62
CA VAL A 23 9.47 -10.53 7.60
C VAL A 23 8.31 -9.84 8.30
N GLY A 24 8.50 -8.60 8.74
CA GLY A 24 7.49 -7.80 9.42
C GLY A 24 6.25 -7.59 8.58
N GLU A 25 6.41 -7.13 7.33
CA GLU A 25 5.31 -7.01 6.35
C GLU A 25 4.60 -8.34 6.12
N ARG A 26 5.36 -9.42 5.92
CA ARG A 26 4.79 -10.75 5.64
C ARG A 26 3.94 -11.24 6.81
N GLN A 27 4.42 -11.06 8.04
CA GLN A 27 3.66 -11.40 9.24
C GLN A 27 2.39 -10.54 9.34
N PHE A 28 2.50 -9.24 9.13
CA PHE A 28 1.36 -8.32 9.11
C PHE A 28 0.27 -8.81 8.16
N ARG A 29 0.62 -9.03 6.89
CA ARG A 29 -0.32 -9.49 5.86
C ARG A 29 -0.91 -10.87 6.17
N LYS A 30 -0.13 -11.79 6.73
CA LYS A 30 -0.64 -13.11 7.18
C LYS A 30 -1.72 -12.97 8.25
N VAL A 31 -1.51 -12.09 9.24
CA VAL A 31 -2.50 -11.85 10.31
C VAL A 31 -3.79 -11.28 9.73
N ILE A 32 -3.68 -10.26 8.87
CA ILE A 32 -4.84 -9.66 8.21
C ILE A 32 -5.58 -10.69 7.35
N ALA A 33 -4.87 -11.45 6.52
CA ALA A 33 -5.48 -12.47 5.67
C ALA A 33 -6.20 -13.56 6.49
N ALA A 34 -5.61 -14.01 7.60
CA ALA A 34 -6.24 -14.97 8.50
C ALA A 34 -7.50 -14.40 9.17
N ALA A 35 -7.46 -13.14 9.59
CA ALA A 35 -8.62 -12.45 10.17
C ALA A 35 -9.74 -12.29 9.12
N THR A 36 -9.39 -11.88 7.91
CA THR A 36 -10.32 -11.75 6.79
C THR A 36 -11.02 -13.07 6.49
N ALA A 37 -10.27 -14.16 6.35
CA ALA A 37 -10.83 -15.48 6.06
C ALA A 37 -11.81 -15.98 7.13
N ARG A 38 -11.68 -15.53 8.38
CA ARG A 38 -12.52 -15.95 9.51
C ARG A 38 -13.76 -15.07 9.70
N PHE A 39 -13.61 -13.76 9.56
CA PHE A 39 -14.61 -12.79 10.04
C PHE A 39 -15.25 -11.95 8.95
N ILE A 40 -14.77 -12.06 7.71
CA ILE A 40 -15.31 -11.33 6.57
C ILE A 40 -15.85 -12.37 5.60
N PRO A 41 -17.19 -12.50 5.45
CA PRO A 41 -17.75 -13.40 4.47
C PRO A 41 -17.25 -12.98 3.09
N ALA A 42 -16.77 -13.97 2.32
CA ALA A 42 -16.36 -13.75 0.95
C ALA A 42 -17.60 -13.39 0.12
N GLY A 43 -17.90 -12.10 0.00
CA GLY A 43 -18.75 -11.63 -1.08
C GLY A 43 -17.99 -11.83 -2.40
N GLU A 44 -18.72 -12.11 -3.48
CA GLU A 44 -18.14 -11.99 -4.82
C GLU A 44 -17.68 -10.54 -5.01
N MET A 45 -16.40 -10.30 -4.76
CA MET A 45 -15.74 -9.15 -5.34
C MET A 45 -15.73 -9.42 -6.83
N ALA A 46 -16.73 -8.90 -7.54
CA ALA A 46 -16.82 -8.98 -8.98
C ALA A 46 -15.45 -8.63 -9.54
N GLU A 47 -14.78 -9.63 -10.09
CA GLU A 47 -13.46 -9.42 -10.67
C GLU A 47 -13.70 -8.59 -11.92
N ILE A 48 -13.60 -7.27 -11.80
CA ILE A 48 -13.64 -6.39 -12.94
C ILE A 48 -12.35 -6.69 -13.71
N ARG A 49 -12.43 -7.65 -14.64
CA ARG A 49 -11.47 -7.86 -15.70
C ARG A 49 -11.96 -7.02 -16.87
N PRO A 50 -11.59 -5.73 -16.96
CA PRO A 50 -11.79 -5.04 -18.22
C PRO A 50 -11.05 -5.86 -19.28
N LYS A 51 -11.71 -6.20 -20.38
CA LYS A 51 -11.01 -6.71 -21.57
C LYS A 51 -9.97 -5.65 -21.91
N PHE A 52 -8.70 -5.93 -21.60
CA PHE A 52 -7.61 -4.99 -21.82
C PHE A 52 -7.53 -4.81 -23.35
N PRO A 53 -7.91 -3.64 -23.90
CA PRO A 53 -7.91 -3.47 -25.35
C PRO A 53 -6.50 -3.68 -25.88
N ALA A 54 -6.35 -4.33 -27.02
CA ALA A 54 -5.03 -4.68 -27.57
C ALA A 54 -4.17 -3.42 -27.77
N GLU A 55 -4.79 -2.32 -28.19
CA GLU A 55 -4.19 -1.01 -28.38
C GLU A 55 -3.67 -0.44 -27.06
N ALA A 56 -4.44 -0.56 -25.98
CA ALA A 56 -3.99 -0.13 -24.66
C ALA A 56 -2.77 -0.94 -24.20
N ALA A 57 -2.68 -2.23 -24.56
CA ALA A 57 -1.61 -3.12 -24.11
C ALA A 57 -0.30 -2.75 -24.78
N ILE A 58 -0.37 -2.46 -26.09
CA ILE A 58 0.73 -1.92 -26.88
C ILE A 58 1.22 -0.61 -26.27
N LEU A 59 0.31 0.35 -26.00
CA LEU A 59 0.67 1.64 -25.40
C LEU A 59 1.28 1.51 -23.99
N ALA A 60 0.79 0.56 -23.18
CA ALA A 60 1.35 0.31 -21.85
C ALA A 60 2.77 -0.26 -21.94
N ASN A 61 3.00 -1.20 -22.86
CA ASN A 61 4.30 -1.82 -23.08
C ASN A 61 5.31 -0.83 -23.68
N GLU A 62 4.88 0.02 -24.60
CA GLU A 62 5.69 1.10 -25.18
C GLU A 62 6.11 2.12 -24.11
N ARG A 63 5.17 2.53 -23.24
CA ARG A 63 5.47 3.37 -22.07
C ARG A 63 6.49 2.71 -21.15
N ASP A 64 6.32 1.43 -20.84
CA ASP A 64 7.22 0.72 -19.91
C ASP A 64 8.60 0.47 -20.52
N THR A 65 8.68 0.23 -21.82
CA THR A 65 9.95 0.18 -22.58
C THR A 65 10.67 1.52 -22.53
N LEU A 66 9.95 2.63 -22.76
CA LEU A 66 10.50 3.97 -22.63
C LEU A 66 10.98 4.28 -21.20
N ARG A 67 10.29 3.78 -20.17
CA ARG A 67 10.72 3.96 -18.76
C ARG A 67 12.07 3.28 -18.47
N HIS A 68 12.32 2.11 -19.06
CA HIS A 68 13.59 1.40 -18.91
C HIS A 68 14.72 2.04 -19.72
N ALA A 69 14.43 2.49 -20.95
CA ALA A 69 15.45 3.00 -21.87
C ALA A 69 15.93 4.43 -21.55
N ASP A 70 15.04 5.33 -21.10
CA ASP A 70 15.40 6.72 -20.77
C ASP A 70 14.58 7.26 -19.58
N PRO A 71 15.10 7.16 -18.35
CA PRO A 71 14.43 7.69 -17.16
C PRO A 71 14.22 9.22 -17.16
N GLY A 72 14.90 9.97 -18.04
CA GLY A 72 14.97 11.44 -18.05
C GLY A 72 14.08 12.16 -19.08
N ASP A 73 13.35 11.44 -19.93
CA ASP A 73 12.50 12.01 -21.00
C ASP A 73 11.64 13.21 -20.52
N PRO A 74 11.63 14.37 -21.22
CA PRO A 74 10.88 15.57 -20.84
C PRO A 74 9.38 15.36 -20.63
N ARG A 75 8.78 14.37 -21.32
CA ARG A 75 7.37 13.97 -21.14
C ARG A 75 7.12 13.28 -19.79
N LYS A 76 8.19 12.84 -19.10
CA LYS A 76 8.18 12.18 -17.78
C LYS A 76 8.54 13.11 -16.63
N ALA A 77 8.83 14.39 -16.88
CA ALA A 77 9.46 15.25 -15.90
C ALA A 77 8.68 15.28 -14.57
N LYS A 78 9.26 14.70 -13.50
CA LYS A 78 8.79 14.71 -12.10
C LYS A 78 8.88 16.12 -11.48
N ARG A 79 8.53 17.16 -12.25
CA ARG A 79 8.67 18.57 -11.87
C ARG A 79 7.97 18.87 -10.54
N CYS A 80 6.79 18.30 -10.32
CA CYS A 80 6.04 18.52 -9.08
C CYS A 80 6.70 17.86 -7.86
N VAL A 81 7.15 16.62 -7.98
CA VAL A 81 7.82 15.89 -6.88
C VAL A 81 9.15 16.54 -6.54
N ASN A 82 10.00 16.81 -7.53
CA ASN A 82 11.30 17.43 -7.32
C ASN A 82 11.18 18.88 -6.82
N ARG A 83 10.10 19.59 -7.15
CA ARG A 83 9.79 20.91 -6.58
C ARG A 83 9.36 20.82 -5.13
N TRP A 84 8.58 19.80 -4.76
CA TRP A 84 8.13 19.60 -3.40
C TRP A 84 9.26 19.13 -2.47
N LEU A 85 10.10 18.18 -2.92
CA LEU A 85 11.28 17.72 -2.16
C LEU A 85 12.22 18.88 -1.82
N ARG A 86 12.43 19.82 -2.74
CA ARG A 86 13.25 21.01 -2.50
C ARG A 86 12.66 22.01 -1.51
N LYS A 87 11.35 21.92 -1.24
CA LYS A 87 10.64 22.79 -0.30
C LYS A 87 10.47 22.17 1.09
N MET A 88 10.91 20.93 1.27
CA MET A 88 10.84 20.29 2.59
C MET A 88 11.89 20.89 3.52
N PRO A 89 11.53 21.18 4.78
CA PRO A 89 12.52 21.40 5.82
C PRO A 89 13.45 20.20 5.89
N ASN A 90 14.76 20.46 5.86
CA ASN A 90 15.79 19.46 6.15
C ASN A 90 16.44 19.85 7.49
N ASP A 91 15.66 19.70 8.55
CA ASP A 91 15.99 20.02 9.93
C ASP A 91 16.84 18.92 10.61
N GLY A 92 17.19 17.86 9.88
CA GLY A 92 18.09 16.80 10.35
C GLY A 92 17.47 15.89 11.41
N ALA A 93 16.17 16.06 11.71
CA ALA A 93 15.45 15.20 12.64
C ALA A 93 15.26 13.78 12.03
N PRO A 94 15.31 12.72 12.86
CA PRO A 94 14.97 11.38 12.40
C PRO A 94 13.54 11.36 11.84
N LEU A 95 13.40 11.00 10.56
CA LEU A 95 12.11 10.77 9.92
C LEU A 95 11.50 9.49 10.48
N THR A 96 10.66 9.61 11.51
CA THR A 96 9.92 8.51 12.12
C THR A 96 8.46 8.87 12.22
N PHE A 97 7.59 7.93 11.87
CA PHE A 97 6.15 8.06 12.06
C PHE A 97 5.75 7.68 13.49
N THR A 98 4.78 8.41 14.06
CA THR A 98 4.12 8.02 15.32
C THR A 98 2.89 7.16 15.05
N ASP A 99 2.43 6.43 16.07
CA ASP A 99 1.22 5.59 15.97
C ASP A 99 -0.02 6.45 15.68
N GLU A 100 -0.09 7.65 16.25
CA GLU A 100 -1.18 8.62 16.04
C GLU A 100 -1.21 9.16 14.61
N GLU A 101 -0.04 9.43 14.02
CA GLU A 101 0.07 9.87 12.63
C GLU A 101 -0.43 8.78 11.68
N VAL A 102 0.03 7.54 11.89
CA VAL A 102 -0.40 6.38 11.08
C VAL A 102 -1.91 6.15 11.23
N GLN A 103 -2.42 6.15 12.46
CA GLN A 103 -3.85 6.02 12.73
C GLN A 103 -4.67 7.14 12.08
N GLY A 104 -4.19 8.39 12.18
CA GLY A 104 -4.84 9.56 11.58
C GLY A 104 -4.94 9.46 10.06
N VAL A 105 -3.87 8.98 9.40
CA VAL A 105 -3.87 8.74 7.95
C VAL A 105 -4.83 7.62 7.56
N ILE A 106 -4.86 6.51 8.30
CA ILE A 106 -5.80 5.40 8.07
C ILE A 106 -7.24 5.90 8.14
N ASN A 107 -7.58 6.69 9.17
CA ASN A 107 -8.92 7.22 9.37
C ASN A 107 -9.35 8.16 8.24
N LYS A 108 -8.43 9.02 7.78
CA LYS A 108 -8.67 9.99 6.69
C LYS A 108 -8.77 9.34 5.31
N ALA A 109 -8.17 8.18 5.10
CA ALA A 109 -8.15 7.52 3.81
C ALA A 109 -9.55 7.09 3.35
N LYS A 110 -9.83 7.18 2.04
CA LYS A 110 -11.11 6.72 1.47
C LYS A 110 -11.17 5.20 1.49
N SER A 111 -12.31 4.64 1.89
CA SER A 111 -12.49 3.18 1.97
C SER A 111 -12.62 2.52 0.58
N SER A 112 -13.05 3.26 -0.44
CA SER A 112 -13.32 2.77 -1.80
C SER A 112 -12.09 2.71 -2.71
N LYS A 113 -10.92 2.38 -2.15
CA LYS A 113 -9.67 2.25 -2.91
C LYS A 113 -9.54 0.86 -3.53
N SER A 114 -8.88 0.77 -4.68
CA SER A 114 -8.57 -0.51 -5.31
C SER A 114 -7.65 -1.32 -4.41
N ILE A 115 -7.96 -2.61 -4.23
CA ILE A 115 -7.12 -3.53 -3.47
C ILE A 115 -5.84 -3.82 -4.26
N GLY A 116 -4.70 -3.76 -3.58
CA GLY A 116 -3.39 -4.08 -4.13
C GLY A 116 -3.17 -5.59 -4.31
N PRO A 117 -1.99 -5.99 -4.80
CA PRO A 117 -1.60 -7.41 -4.87
C PRO A 117 -1.39 -8.04 -3.48
N ASP A 118 -1.34 -7.22 -2.43
CA ASP A 118 -1.27 -7.64 -1.03
C ASP A 118 -2.61 -8.18 -0.48
N GLY A 119 -3.73 -7.93 -1.17
CA GLY A 119 -5.06 -8.33 -0.74
C GLY A 119 -5.62 -7.51 0.44
N ILE A 120 -4.92 -6.46 0.87
CA ILE A 120 -5.33 -5.65 2.04
C ILE A 120 -6.20 -4.49 1.56
N ASN A 121 -7.45 -4.47 2.00
CA ASN A 121 -8.36 -3.35 1.74
C ASN A 121 -8.18 -2.26 2.81
N MET A 122 -8.32 -0.99 2.42
CA MET A 122 -8.37 0.15 3.36
C MET A 122 -9.42 -0.05 4.47
N LEU A 123 -10.53 -0.72 4.19
CA LEU A 123 -11.53 -1.03 5.23
C LEU A 123 -10.97 -1.95 6.34
N MET A 124 -10.10 -2.91 5.99
CA MET A 124 -9.44 -3.78 6.97
C MET A 124 -8.50 -2.97 7.87
N LEU A 125 -7.76 -2.02 7.29
CA LEU A 125 -6.88 -1.12 8.03
C LEU A 125 -7.67 -0.21 9.00
N LYS A 126 -8.86 0.25 8.59
CA LYS A 126 -9.74 1.05 9.47
C LYS A 126 -10.30 0.29 10.67
N HIS A 127 -10.38 -1.04 10.57
CA HIS A 127 -10.80 -1.91 11.66
C HIS A 127 -9.63 -2.58 12.39
N LEU A 128 -8.41 -2.14 12.10
CA LEU A 128 -7.22 -2.52 12.83
C LEU A 128 -7.25 -1.84 14.20
N GLY A 129 -6.98 -2.58 15.26
CA GLY A 129 -6.83 -2.00 16.59
C GLY A 129 -5.48 -1.32 16.78
N SER A 130 -5.26 -0.75 17.97
CA SER A 130 -4.06 0.02 18.30
C SER A 130 -2.79 -0.82 18.27
N THR A 131 -2.86 -2.10 18.65
CA THR A 131 -1.71 -3.01 18.59
C THR A 131 -1.32 -3.30 17.14
N GLY A 132 -2.32 -3.53 16.28
CA GLY A 132 -2.07 -3.72 14.85
C GLY A 132 -1.51 -2.46 14.18
N VAL A 133 -2.01 -1.28 14.53
CA VAL A 133 -1.47 0.00 14.03
C VAL A 133 -0.04 0.19 14.51
N LYS A 134 0.24 -0.04 15.78
CA LYS A 134 1.59 0.04 16.35
C LYS A 134 2.56 -0.92 15.67
N TYR A 135 2.11 -2.13 15.33
CA TYR A 135 2.90 -3.07 14.56
C TYR A 135 3.21 -2.52 13.15
N LEU A 136 2.20 -1.98 12.46
CA LEU A 136 2.37 -1.37 11.14
C LEU A 136 3.32 -0.16 11.19
N THR A 137 3.21 0.73 12.18
CA THR A 137 4.11 1.87 12.39
C THR A 137 5.56 1.40 12.50
N LYS A 138 5.82 0.32 13.25
CA LYS A 138 7.16 -0.25 13.36
C LYS A 138 7.69 -0.74 12.02
N VAL A 139 6.87 -1.43 11.22
CA VAL A 139 7.27 -1.88 9.87
C VAL A 139 7.58 -0.69 8.96
N LEU A 140 6.77 0.37 9.00
CA LEU A 140 7.01 1.59 8.23
C LEU A 140 8.31 2.29 8.64
N ASN A 141 8.55 2.42 9.95
CA ASN A 141 9.77 3.04 10.47
C ASN A 141 11.01 2.19 10.16
N LEU A 142 10.93 0.86 10.23
CA LEU A 142 12.01 -0.02 9.77
C LEU A 142 12.30 0.18 8.28
N SER A 143 11.25 0.32 7.46
CA SER A 143 11.40 0.57 6.04
C SER A 143 12.12 1.89 5.75
N LEU A 144 11.79 2.95 6.51
CA LEU A 144 12.46 4.23 6.43
C LEU A 144 13.92 4.17 6.89
N THR A 145 14.20 3.56 8.04
CA THR A 145 15.55 3.54 8.62
C THR A 145 16.51 2.64 7.87
N THR A 146 16.03 1.50 7.37
CA THR A 146 16.86 0.55 6.59
C THR A 146 16.92 0.89 5.10
N LEU A 147 16.11 1.85 4.64
CA LEU A 147 15.90 2.17 3.23
C LEU A 147 15.45 0.96 2.39
N GLN A 148 14.84 -0.04 3.02
CA GLN A 148 14.32 -1.22 2.36
C GLN A 148 12.82 -1.11 2.18
N ILE A 149 12.35 -1.37 0.97
CA ILE A 149 10.93 -1.42 0.62
C ILE A 149 10.55 -2.90 0.42
N PRO A 150 9.47 -3.40 1.06
CA PRO A 150 8.94 -4.74 0.79
C PRO A 150 8.67 -4.94 -0.70
N ASP A 151 8.96 -6.13 -1.22
CA ASP A 151 8.76 -6.42 -2.64
C ASP A 151 7.31 -6.29 -3.08
N VAL A 152 6.36 -6.68 -2.22
CA VAL A 152 4.93 -6.55 -2.52
C VAL A 152 4.49 -5.09 -2.66
N TRP A 153 5.18 -4.13 -2.03
CA TRP A 153 4.90 -2.70 -2.20
C TRP A 153 5.47 -2.13 -3.51
N LYS A 154 6.40 -2.85 -4.15
CA LYS A 154 6.95 -2.48 -5.47
C LYS A 154 6.08 -3.00 -6.61
N VAL A 155 5.17 -3.93 -6.34
CA VAL A 155 4.26 -4.52 -7.31
C VAL A 155 2.91 -3.80 -7.27
N GLY A 156 2.33 -3.51 -8.43
CA GLY A 156 1.03 -2.85 -8.55
C GLY A 156 0.09 -3.58 -9.52
N ARG A 157 -1.22 -3.56 -9.22
CA ARG A 157 -2.25 -4.07 -10.14
C ARG A 157 -2.57 -3.00 -11.19
N VAL A 158 -2.34 -3.29 -12.47
CA VAL A 158 -2.69 -2.38 -13.57
C VAL A 158 -4.10 -2.71 -14.08
N VAL A 159 -5.01 -1.76 -13.95
CA VAL A 159 -6.39 -1.86 -14.47
C VAL A 159 -6.64 -0.65 -15.38
N PRO A 160 -6.77 -0.83 -16.71
CA PRO A 160 -7.14 0.25 -17.61
C PRO A 160 -8.54 0.74 -17.29
N LEU A 161 -8.69 2.06 -17.21
CA LEU A 161 -9.98 2.72 -17.13
C LEU A 161 -10.12 3.63 -18.34
N LEU A 162 -11.13 3.38 -19.17
CA LEU A 162 -11.46 4.26 -20.28
C LEU A 162 -11.90 5.60 -19.73
N LYS A 163 -11.33 6.68 -20.25
CA LYS A 163 -11.78 8.04 -19.90
C LYS A 163 -13.15 8.26 -20.53
N PRO A 164 -14.11 8.85 -19.81
CA PRO A 164 -15.41 9.19 -20.38
C PRO A 164 -15.26 10.05 -21.65
N GLY A 165 -15.98 9.71 -22.71
CA GLY A 165 -16.08 10.53 -23.94
C GLY A 165 -14.85 10.50 -24.87
N LYS A 166 -13.94 9.54 -24.71
CA LYS A 166 -12.88 9.28 -25.70
C LYS A 166 -13.16 7.96 -26.43
N PRO A 167 -13.11 7.92 -27.77
CA PRO A 167 -13.19 6.67 -28.51
C PRO A 167 -12.02 5.74 -28.14
#